data_AF-A0A925IEM6-F1
#
_entry.id   AF-A0A925IEM6-F1
#
_cell.length_a   1.000
_cell.length_b   1.000
_cell.length_c   1.000
_cell.angle_alpha   90.00
_cell.angle_beta   90.00
_cell.angle_gamma   90.00
#
_symmetry.space_group_name_H-M   'P 1'
#
loop_
_entity.id
_entity.type
_entity.pdbx_description
1 polymer ?
#
loop_
_entity_poly.entity_id
_entity_poly.type
_entity_poly.pdbx_seq_one_letter_code
_entity_poly.pdbx_strand_id
1 'polypeptide(L)'
;MSFELIKKVNEAQKKASVVDVRSGDTVRVSQKIREGAKERIQIFEGVVIRTDRRASHTSRITVRKIASGVGVEKSFLLHSPLVEKVEVVRRAKVRRNYLSFLRNRSGKSARLKALNFDREGVNTLAEAPVTKEAATDTVSEAKAE
;
A
#
# COMPACT_ATOMS: atom_id res chain seq x y z
N MET A 1 -21.24 -21.32 10.77
CA MET A 1 -20.40 -22.25 9.99
C MET A 1 -19.78 -21.61 8.73
N SER A 2 -20.54 -21.06 7.77
CA SER A 2 -19.96 -20.50 6.53
C SER A 2 -19.07 -19.26 6.73
N PHE A 3 -19.45 -18.35 7.64
CA PHE A 3 -18.75 -17.10 7.87
C PHE A 3 -17.36 -17.26 8.51
N GLU A 4 -17.19 -18.27 9.37
CA GLU A 4 -15.90 -18.56 10.01
C GLU A 4 -14.89 -19.15 9.02
N LEU A 5 -15.36 -20.01 8.10
CA LEU A 5 -14.50 -20.57 7.05
C LEU A 5 -13.98 -19.45 6.12
N ILE A 6 -14.87 -18.55 5.70
CA ILE A 6 -14.51 -17.39 4.88
C ILE A 6 -13.52 -16.47 5.61
N LYS A 7 -13.69 -16.25 6.92
CA LYS A 7 -12.75 -15.46 7.73
C LYS A 7 -11.36 -16.09 7.75
N LYS A 8 -11.25 -17.40 7.99
CA LYS A 8 -9.96 -18.12 8.00
C LYS A 8 -9.22 -17.97 6.67
N VAL A 9 -9.93 -18.16 5.55
CA VAL A 9 -9.35 -17.97 4.21
C VAL A 9 -8.86 -16.53 4.01
N ASN A 10 -9.66 -15.55 4.42
CA ASN A 10 -9.31 -14.14 4.29
C ASN A 10 -8.13 -13.72 5.17
N GLU A 11 -7.98 -14.30 6.36
CA GLU A 11 -6.86 -14.02 7.26
C GLU A 11 -5.55 -14.55 6.69
N ALA A 12 -5.55 -15.72 6.03
CA ALA A 12 -4.39 -16.26 5.35
C ALA A 12 -3.86 -15.37 4.21
N GLN A 13 -4.71 -14.52 3.63
CA GLN A 13 -4.32 -13.59 2.56
C GLN A 13 -3.78 -12.24 3.06
N LYS A 14 -3.75 -12.02 4.39
CA LYS A 14 -3.20 -10.77 4.95
C LYS A 14 -1.68 -10.86 5.03
N LYS A 15 -1.00 -9.81 4.57
CA LYS A 15 0.40 -9.54 4.93
C LYS A 15 0.57 -9.42 6.45
N ALA A 16 1.69 -9.91 6.97
CA ALA A 16 2.02 -9.90 8.40
C ALA A 16 1.99 -8.50 9.03
N SER A 17 2.51 -7.51 8.31
CA SER A 17 2.53 -6.12 8.75
C SER A 17 2.25 -5.18 7.58
N VAL A 18 1.50 -4.12 7.86
CA VAL A 18 1.16 -3.07 6.90
C VAL A 18 1.32 -1.72 7.58
N VAL A 19 1.85 -0.74 6.85
CA VAL A 19 2.05 0.63 7.35
C VAL A 19 0.72 1.27 7.76
N ASP A 20 0.72 2.00 8.89
CA ASP A 20 -0.41 2.82 9.32
C ASP A 20 -0.56 4.06 8.42
N VAL A 21 -1.25 3.87 7.31
CA VAL A 21 -1.65 4.93 6.39
C VAL A 21 -3.00 5.51 6.79
N ARG A 22 -3.06 6.84 6.87
CA ARG A 22 -4.28 7.59 7.19
C ARG A 22 -4.69 8.53 6.06
N SER A 23 -5.96 8.90 6.03
CA SER A 23 -6.43 9.95 5.12
C SER A 23 -5.68 11.26 5.39
N GLY A 24 -5.27 11.94 4.32
CA GLY A 24 -4.45 13.16 4.39
C GLY A 24 -2.94 12.90 4.36
N ASP A 25 -2.50 11.67 4.57
CA ASP A 25 -1.09 11.31 4.41
C ASP A 25 -0.68 11.40 2.94
N THR A 26 0.56 11.79 2.69
CA THR A 26 1.22 11.71 1.39
C THR A 26 2.06 10.44 1.39
N VAL A 27 1.76 9.53 0.46
CA VAL A 27 2.35 8.21 0.42
C VAL A 27 3.04 7.97 -0.91
N ARG A 28 4.12 7.19 -0.89
CA ARG A 28 4.76 6.57 -2.04
C ARG A 28 4.40 5.10 -2.05
N VAL A 29 3.74 4.67 -3.11
CA VAL A 29 3.36 3.28 -3.32
C VAL A 29 4.20 2.72 -4.45
N SER A 30 5.03 1.71 -4.15
CA SER A 30 5.79 0.95 -5.14
C SER A 30 4.91 -0.20 -5.63
N GLN A 31 4.45 -0.10 -6.88
CA GLN A 31 3.61 -1.09 -7.51
C GLN A 31 4.41 -1.87 -8.58
N LYS A 32 4.37 -3.19 -8.50
CA LYS A 32 4.86 -4.08 -9.55
C LYS A 32 3.86 -4.11 -10.70
N ILE A 33 4.32 -3.77 -11.90
CA ILE A 33 3.52 -3.75 -13.13
C ILE A 33 4.20 -4.65 -14.15
N ARG A 34 3.39 -5.49 -14.79
CA ARG A 34 3.82 -6.38 -15.87
C ARG A 34 3.42 -5.78 -17.21
N GLU A 35 4.40 -5.56 -18.08
CA GLU A 35 4.23 -5.06 -19.44
C GLU A 35 4.70 -6.16 -20.39
N GLY A 36 3.76 -7.01 -20.79
CA GLY A 36 4.04 -8.22 -21.57
C GLY A 36 4.88 -9.23 -20.78
N ALA A 37 6.13 -9.44 -21.24
CA ALA A 37 7.08 -10.35 -20.60
C ALA A 37 7.96 -9.67 -19.53
N LYS A 38 7.99 -8.34 -19.45
CA LYS A 38 8.85 -7.61 -18.51
C LYS A 38 8.05 -7.13 -17.30
N GLU A 39 8.71 -7.10 -16.16
CA GLU A 39 8.16 -6.57 -14.92
C GLU A 39 8.97 -5.34 -14.50
N ARG A 40 8.28 -4.28 -14.06
CA ARG A 40 8.90 -3.07 -13.53
C ARG A 40 8.19 -2.58 -12.29
N ILE A 41 8.92 -1.89 -11.42
CA ILE A 41 8.36 -1.24 -10.25
C ILE A 41 8.05 0.20 -10.62
N GLN A 42 6.77 0.57 -10.56
CA GLN A 42 6.32 1.94 -10.74
C GLN A 42 5.95 2.55 -9.41
N ILE A 43 6.54 3.70 -9.11
CA ILE A 43 6.24 4.46 -7.91
C ILE A 43 5.08 5.43 -8.20
N PHE A 44 4.03 5.36 -7.39
CA PHE A 44 2.93 6.30 -7.39
C PHE A 44 2.93 7.10 -6.09
N GLU A 45 3.22 8.39 -6.19
CA GLU A 45 3.28 9.30 -5.04
C GLU A 45 2.11 10.28 -5.06
N GLY A 46 1.37 10.38 -3.96
CA GLY A 46 0.26 11.32 -3.87
C GLY A 46 -0.40 11.36 -2.50
N VAL A 47 -1.47 12.13 -2.40
CA VAL A 47 -2.24 12.31 -1.16
C VAL A 47 -3.30 11.23 -1.05
N VAL A 48 -3.38 10.57 0.10
CA VAL A 48 -4.43 9.60 0.43
C VAL A 48 -5.72 10.36 0.68
N ILE A 49 -6.69 10.23 -0.23
CA ILE A 49 -8.00 10.87 -0.10
C ILE A 49 -8.98 10.02 0.70
N ARG A 50 -8.76 8.71 0.76
CA ARG A 50 -9.65 7.75 1.41
C ARG A 50 -8.88 6.52 1.85
N THR A 51 -9.16 6.06 3.05
CA THR A 51 -8.76 4.75 3.57
C THR A 51 -10.02 3.97 3.93
N ASP A 52 -10.18 2.77 3.38
CA ASP A 52 -11.36 1.93 3.61
C ASP A 52 -10.96 0.57 4.17
N ARG A 53 -11.86 0.01 5.00
CA ARG A 53 -11.79 -1.36 5.53
C ARG A 53 -10.44 -1.72 6.16
N ARG A 54 -9.89 -0.85 7.03
CA ARG A 54 -8.54 -0.95 7.62
C ARG A 54 -8.21 -2.30 8.30
N ALA A 55 -9.19 -2.97 8.90
CA ALA A 55 -8.99 -4.26 9.57
C ALA A 55 -9.24 -5.50 8.67
N SER A 56 -9.59 -5.28 7.40
CA SER A 56 -9.93 -6.34 6.45
C SER A 56 -8.76 -6.66 5.53
N HIS A 57 -8.72 -7.89 5.00
CA HIS A 57 -7.84 -8.28 3.88
C HIS A 57 -8.06 -7.40 2.64
N THR A 58 -9.27 -6.86 2.47
CA THR A 58 -9.63 -5.87 1.44
C THR A 58 -9.34 -4.42 1.85
N SER A 59 -8.46 -4.19 2.82
CA SER A 59 -8.04 -2.84 3.19
C SER A 59 -7.45 -2.13 1.99
N ARG A 60 -7.98 -0.94 1.70
CA ARG A 60 -7.62 -0.18 0.51
C ARG A 60 -7.40 1.28 0.80
N ILE A 61 -6.44 1.86 0.11
CA ILE A 61 -6.13 3.28 0.12
C ILE A 61 -6.37 3.84 -1.28
N THR A 62 -6.99 5.02 -1.37
CA THR A 62 -7.13 5.75 -2.62
C THR A 62 -6.17 6.93 -2.58
N VAL A 63 -5.19 6.93 -3.49
CA VAL A 63 -4.14 7.94 -3.60
C VAL A 63 -4.42 8.82 -4.81
N ARG A 64 -4.39 10.14 -4.60
CA ARG A 64 -4.61 11.15 -5.63
C ARG A 64 -3.31 11.90 -5.92
N LYS A 65 -2.98 12.05 -7.19
CA LYS A 65 -1.86 12.86 -7.70
C LYS A 65 -2.37 13.70 -8.89
N ILE A 66 -1.85 14.90 -9.07
CA ILE A 66 -1.96 15.60 -10.35
C ILE A 66 -0.71 15.23 -11.15
N ALA A 67 -0.90 14.54 -12.27
CA ALA A 67 0.17 14.15 -13.18
C ALA A 67 -0.07 14.83 -14.53
N SER A 68 0.90 15.62 -15.00
CA SER A 68 0.82 16.33 -16.28
C SER A 68 -0.48 17.14 -16.46
N GLY A 69 -0.93 17.83 -15.41
CA GLY A 69 -2.16 18.63 -15.42
C GLY A 69 -3.45 17.84 -15.21
N VAL A 70 -3.42 16.51 -15.26
CA VAL A 70 -4.59 15.64 -15.07
C VAL A 70 -4.62 15.05 -13.67
N GLY A 71 -5.78 15.10 -13.02
CA GLY A 71 -5.99 14.46 -11.71
C GLY A 71 -6.13 12.95 -11.85
N VAL A 72 -5.12 12.21 -11.39
CA VAL A 72 -5.10 10.74 -11.39
C VAL A 72 -5.36 10.23 -9.99
N GLU A 73 -6.34 9.34 -9.86
CA GLU A 73 -6.63 8.62 -8.63
C GLU A 73 -6.40 7.13 -8.85
N LYS A 74 -5.62 6.51 -7.96
CA LYS A 74 -5.41 5.05 -7.95
C LYS A 74 -5.80 4.48 -6.60
N SER A 75 -6.51 3.36 -6.62
CA SER A 75 -6.82 2.60 -5.40
C SER A 75 -5.88 1.42 -5.30
N PHE A 76 -5.22 1.27 -4.16
CA PHE A 76 -4.29 0.19 -3.85
C PHE A 76 -4.85 -0.63 -2.70
N LEU A 77 -4.84 -1.96 -2.86
CA LEU A 77 -5.09 -2.88 -1.76
C LEU A 77 -3.78 -3.06 -0.99
N LEU A 78 -3.80 -2.84 0.32
CA LEU A 78 -2.58 -2.87 1.13
C LEU A 78 -1.96 -4.28 1.20
N HIS A 79 -2.81 -5.31 1.20
CA HIS A 79 -2.39 -6.70 1.23
C HIS A 79 -2.15 -7.29 -0.16
N SER A 80 -2.28 -6.52 -1.26
CA SER A 80 -2.03 -7.06 -2.60
C SER A 80 -0.55 -7.42 -2.80
N PRO A 81 -0.25 -8.55 -3.47
CA PRO A 81 1.12 -8.93 -3.82
C PRO A 81 1.75 -7.99 -4.84
N LEU A 82 0.94 -7.25 -5.61
CA LEU A 82 1.43 -6.27 -6.59
C LEU A 82 1.95 -4.99 -5.91
N VAL A 83 1.61 -4.75 -4.65
CA VAL A 83 2.12 -3.62 -3.88
C VAL A 83 3.31 -4.12 -3.07
N GLU A 84 4.51 -3.71 -3.46
CA GLU A 84 5.75 -4.16 -2.83
C GLU A 84 6.02 -3.38 -1.54
N LYS A 85 5.96 -2.05 -1.61
CA LYS A 85 6.23 -1.17 -0.48
C LYS A 85 5.28 0.02 -0.47
N VAL A 86 4.86 0.42 0.72
CA VAL A 86 4.13 1.67 0.95
C VAL A 86 4.90 2.48 1.97
N GLU A 87 5.25 3.72 1.64
CA GLU A 87 5.97 4.62 2.53
C GLU A 87 5.15 5.88 2.76
N VAL A 88 5.00 6.30 4.02
CA VAL A 88 4.43 7.59 4.39
C VAL A 88 5.54 8.62 4.37
N VAL A 89 5.42 9.58 3.45
CA VAL A 89 6.37 10.69 3.28
C VAL A 89 6.01 11.85 4.20
N ARG A 90 4.73 12.18 4.27
CA ARG A 90 4.24 13.35 5.00
C ARG A 90 2.86 13.07 5.59
N ARG A 91 2.67 13.42 6.86
CA ARG A 91 1.35 13.41 7.52
C ARG A 91 0.74 14.80 7.51
N ALA A 92 -0.57 14.86 7.26
CA ALA A 92 -1.31 16.12 7.29
C ALA A 92 -2.51 16.05 8.24
N LYS A 93 -2.82 17.18 8.89
CA LYS A 93 -4.01 17.29 9.73
C LYS A 93 -5.24 17.41 8.84
N VAL A 94 -6.14 16.44 8.96
CA VAL A 94 -7.44 16.44 8.30
C VAL A 94 -8.56 16.26 9.31
N ARG A 95 -9.74 16.75 8.96
CA ARG A 95 -10.94 16.70 9.82
C ARG A 95 -11.97 15.67 9.34
N ARG A 96 -11.71 15.01 8.19
CA ARG A 96 -12.63 14.08 7.53
C ARG A 96 -11.86 12.86 7.05
N ASN A 97 -12.51 11.70 7.07
CA ASN A 97 -11.93 10.44 6.58
C ASN A 97 -11.95 10.36 5.04
N TYR A 98 -12.91 11.01 4.38
CA TYR A 98 -12.97 11.11 2.93
C TYR A 98 -12.75 12.55 2.47
N LEU A 99 -11.69 12.76 1.70
CA LEU A 99 -11.21 14.06 1.23
C LEU A 99 -11.63 14.32 -0.22
N SER A 100 -12.86 13.97 -0.60
CA SER A 100 -13.39 14.18 -1.95
C SER A 100 -13.30 15.64 -2.42
N PHE A 101 -13.36 16.59 -1.48
CA PHE A 101 -13.22 18.02 -1.76
C PHE A 101 -11.88 18.39 -2.42
N LEU A 102 -10.82 17.58 -2.27
CA LEU A 102 -9.53 17.80 -2.94
C LEU A 102 -9.61 17.59 -4.45
N ARG A 103 -10.70 17.04 -4.98
CA ARG A 103 -10.94 16.91 -6.42
C ARG A 103 -11.16 18.25 -7.09
N ASN A 104 -11.87 19.14 -6.41
CA ASN A 104 -12.27 20.45 -6.93
C ASN A 104 -11.30 21.57 -6.51
N ARG A 105 -10.24 21.24 -5.79
CA ARG A 105 -9.25 22.21 -5.28
C ARG A 105 -7.91 22.02 -5.97
N SER A 106 -7.25 23.13 -6.26
CA SER A 106 -5.91 23.17 -6.85
C SER A 106 -5.04 24.25 -6.19
N GLY A 107 -3.72 24.14 -6.42
CA GLY A 107 -2.74 25.11 -5.92
C GLY A 107 -2.75 25.27 -4.39
N LYS A 108 -2.80 26.53 -3.92
CA LYS A 108 -2.76 26.86 -2.49
C LYS A 108 -3.94 26.28 -1.71
N SER A 109 -5.13 26.22 -2.33
CA SER A 109 -6.36 25.75 -1.69
C SER A 109 -6.38 24.25 -1.38
N ALA A 110 -5.55 23.47 -2.09
CA ALA A 110 -5.41 22.02 -1.91
C ALA A 110 -4.32 21.64 -0.88
N ARG A 111 -3.51 22.61 -0.42
CA ARG A 111 -2.43 22.35 0.55
C ARG A 111 -3.03 22.05 1.92
N LEU A 112 -2.71 20.87 2.45
CA LEU A 112 -3.11 20.45 3.79
C LEU A 112 -2.03 20.81 4.81
N LYS A 113 -2.45 21.28 5.99
CA LYS A 113 -1.55 21.62 7.11
C LYS A 113 -0.73 20.39 7.51
N ALA A 114 0.59 20.50 7.45
CA ALA A 114 1.50 19.43 7.87
C ALA A 114 1.38 19.20 9.38
N LEU A 115 1.57 17.94 9.78
CA LEU A 115 1.69 17.53 11.18
C LEU A 115 3.07 16.88 11.34
N ASN A 116 3.75 17.19 12.43
CA ASN A 116 4.95 16.45 12.81
C ASN A 116 4.53 15.02 13.14
N PHE A 117 5.23 14.05 12.55
CA PHE A 117 5.02 12.65 12.82
C PHE A 117 6.36 11.95 12.75
N ASP A 118 6.50 10.87 13.53
CA ASP A 118 7.67 10.02 13.44
C ASP A 118 7.61 9.21 12.13
N ARG A 119 8.53 9.53 11.22
CA ARG A 119 8.60 8.87 9.91
C ARG A 119 9.19 7.46 10.03
N GLU A 120 10.11 7.25 10.96
CA GLU A 120 10.78 5.97 11.15
C GLU A 120 9.83 5.01 11.84
N GLY A 121 9.18 5.41 12.93
CA GLY A 121 8.21 4.57 13.63
C GLY A 121 7.01 4.11 12.77
N VAL A 122 6.62 4.88 11.75
CA VAL A 122 5.51 4.51 10.85
C VAL A 122 5.96 3.62 9.69
N ASN A 123 7.18 3.83 9.16
CA ASN A 123 7.65 3.13 7.97
C ASN A 123 8.48 1.88 8.29
N THR A 124 9.09 1.82 9.46
CA THR A 124 9.82 0.65 9.94
C THR A 124 8.81 -0.38 10.46
N LEU A 125 8.33 -1.22 9.56
CA LEU A 125 7.56 -2.40 9.94
C LEU A 125 8.50 -3.40 10.60
N ALA A 126 8.18 -3.85 11.82
CA ALA A 126 8.93 -4.94 12.44
C ALA A 126 8.86 -6.16 11.51
N GLU A 127 9.98 -6.49 10.87
CA GLU A 127 10.09 -7.69 10.06
C GLU A 127 9.83 -8.88 10.98
N ALA A 128 8.72 -9.60 10.74
CA ALA A 128 8.69 -10.99 11.12
C ALA A 128 9.81 -11.68 10.31
N PRO A 129 10.69 -12.46 10.94
CA PRO A 129 11.86 -13.03 10.27
C PRO A 129 11.38 -13.88 9.09
N VAL A 130 11.74 -13.49 7.88
CA VAL A 130 11.58 -14.32 6.70
C VAL A 130 12.67 -15.40 6.79
N THR A 131 12.30 -16.58 7.28
CA THR A 131 13.11 -17.79 7.09
C THR A 131 13.29 -18.01 5.60
N LYS A 132 14.54 -17.89 5.14
CA LYS A 132 14.98 -18.13 3.76
C LYS A 132 15.08 -19.64 3.46
N GLU A 133 14.04 -20.41 3.74
CA GLU A 133 14.03 -21.87 3.52
C GLU A 133 12.90 -22.24 2.55
N ALA A 134 13.10 -22.01 1.25
CA ALA A 134 12.29 -22.62 0.19
C ALA A 134 12.96 -22.56 -1.20
N ALA A 135 14.30 -22.56 -1.27
CA ALA A 135 15.03 -22.47 -2.54
C ALA A 135 16.21 -23.47 -2.66
N THR A 136 16.14 -24.61 -1.98
CA THR A 136 17.14 -25.69 -2.09
C THR A 136 16.47 -27.05 -2.16
N ASP A 137 15.66 -27.32 -3.20
CA ASP A 137 15.12 -28.68 -3.44
C ASP A 137 15.03 -29.04 -4.94
N THR A 138 15.85 -28.44 -5.82
CA THR A 138 15.81 -28.78 -7.26
C THR A 138 17.16 -29.04 -7.94
N VAL A 139 18.24 -29.30 -7.20
CA VAL A 139 19.52 -29.73 -7.80
C VAL A 139 20.20 -30.82 -6.97
N SER A 140 19.61 -32.01 -6.87
CA SER A 140 20.35 -33.21 -6.43
C SER A 140 19.89 -34.55 -7.04
N GLU A 141 18.90 -34.58 -7.94
CA GLU A 141 18.44 -35.84 -8.58
C GLU A 141 18.91 -36.04 -10.03
N ALA A 142 19.94 -35.31 -10.47
CA ALA A 142 20.55 -35.51 -11.79
C ALA A 142 22.03 -35.88 -11.69
N LYS A 143 22.38 -36.87 -10.85
CA LYS A 143 23.66 -37.59 -10.93
C LYS A 143 23.67 -38.91 -10.12
N ALA A 144 22.84 -39.88 -10.51
CA ALA A 144 23.06 -41.29 -10.24
C ALA A 144 21.99 -42.12 -10.97
N GLU A 145 22.24 -42.45 -12.23
CA GLU A 145 22.11 -43.80 -12.84
C GLU A 145 22.58 -43.74 -14.30
#